data_AF-A0A671Q700-F1
#
_entry.id   AF-A0A671Q700-F1
#
_cell.length_a   1.000
_cell.length_b   1.000
_cell.length_c   1.000
_cell.angle_alpha   90.00
_cell.angle_beta   90.00
_cell.angle_gamma   90.00
#
_symmetry.space_group_name_H-M   'P 1'
#
loop_
_entity.id
_entity.type
_entity.pdbx_description
1 polymer ?
#
loop_
_entity_poly.entity_id
_entity_poly.type
_entity_poly.pdbx_seq_one_letter_code
_entity_poly.pdbx_strand_id
1 'polypeptide(L)'
;QEKRHDERQPLDFKTQGTQCYKDKKYREAIGKYHRALLEMKGLCRVLGDPDTSKSPSTVLTSISKSSLTDEQKGAVENAELECYNSLAACLLQMELVNYERVKEYCLKVLRKEGENFKALYRSGVAYYHLGDFNKALHYLKESRKQQPTDTNVIRYIQLTEMKIRRNAQREKSEVL
;
A
#
# COMPACT_ATOMS: atom_id res chain seq x y z
N GLN A 1 -3.42 -27.13 29.51
CA GLN A 1 -4.05 -26.14 28.61
C GLN A 1 -3.75 -24.78 29.21
N GLU A 2 -2.79 -24.04 28.65
CA GLU A 2 -2.46 -22.72 29.19
C GLU A 2 -1.97 -21.82 28.07
N LYS A 3 -2.45 -20.58 28.12
CA LYS A 3 -2.65 -19.67 27.00
C LYS A 3 -1.33 -19.27 26.31
N ARG A 4 -1.19 -19.66 25.04
CA ARG A 4 -0.25 -19.01 24.10
C ARG A 4 -0.72 -17.56 23.89
N HIS A 5 -0.27 -16.64 24.73
CA HIS A 5 -0.25 -15.22 24.42
C HIS A 5 0.81 -15.03 23.32
N ASP A 6 0.32 -15.22 22.10
CA ASP A 6 1.04 -15.07 20.84
C ASP A 6 1.22 -13.55 20.60
N GLU A 7 2.12 -12.91 21.35
CA GLU A 7 2.65 -11.58 21.05
C GLU A 7 3.51 -11.67 19.78
N ARG A 8 2.90 -12.02 18.66
CA ARG A 8 3.55 -12.02 17.35
C ARG A 8 3.79 -10.59 16.97
N GLN A 9 5.06 -10.19 17.02
CA GLN A 9 5.51 -8.87 16.60
C GLN A 9 4.96 -8.55 15.19
N PRO A 10 4.59 -7.29 14.88
CA PRO A 10 4.02 -6.93 13.59
C PRO A 10 4.86 -7.38 12.37
N LEU A 11 6.18 -7.47 12.56
CA LEU A 11 7.15 -7.95 11.58
C LEU A 11 6.95 -9.44 11.21
N ASP A 12 6.46 -10.26 12.13
CA ASP A 12 6.15 -11.67 11.88
C ASP A 12 4.95 -11.81 10.92
N PHE A 13 3.88 -11.02 11.13
CA PHE A 13 2.75 -10.99 10.20
C PHE A 13 3.15 -10.51 8.80
N LYS A 14 4.05 -9.52 8.69
CA LYS A 14 4.61 -9.09 7.39
C LYS A 14 5.36 -10.24 6.71
N THR A 15 6.16 -10.99 7.46
CA THR A 15 6.95 -12.11 6.96
C THR A 15 6.06 -13.25 6.48
N GLN A 16 5.04 -13.61 7.27
CA GLN A 16 4.01 -14.57 6.87
C GLN A 16 3.26 -14.13 5.60
N GLY A 17 2.90 -12.85 5.50
CA GLY A 17 2.27 -12.30 4.29
C GLY A 17 3.17 -12.45 3.05
N THR A 18 4.47 -12.23 3.22
CA THR A 18 5.46 -12.39 2.15
C THR A 18 5.61 -13.85 1.72
N GLN A 19 5.54 -14.79 2.67
CA GLN A 19 5.54 -16.20 2.35
C GLN A 19 4.27 -16.60 1.59
N CYS A 20 3.09 -16.22 2.08
CA CYS A 20 1.83 -16.45 1.37
C CYS A 20 1.84 -15.86 -0.05
N TYR A 21 2.45 -14.68 -0.25
CA TYR A 21 2.58 -14.08 -1.58
C TYR A 21 3.43 -14.94 -2.53
N LYS A 22 4.58 -15.44 -2.06
CA LYS A 22 5.45 -16.35 -2.84
C LYS A 22 4.72 -17.65 -3.21
N ASP A 23 3.90 -18.15 -2.28
CA ASP A 23 3.07 -19.34 -2.48
C ASP A 23 1.81 -19.07 -3.33
N LYS A 24 1.66 -17.85 -3.88
CA LYS A 24 0.50 -17.38 -4.67
C LYS A 24 -0.84 -17.42 -3.91
N LYS A 25 -0.79 -17.50 -2.58
CA LYS A 25 -1.95 -17.43 -1.70
C LYS A 25 -2.29 -15.97 -1.40
N TYR A 26 -2.67 -15.22 -2.43
CA TYR A 26 -2.83 -13.76 -2.34
C TYR A 26 -3.88 -13.33 -1.31
N ARG A 27 -4.99 -14.07 -1.19
CA ARG A 27 -6.03 -13.79 -0.19
C ARG A 27 -5.51 -13.90 1.24
N GLU A 28 -4.72 -14.94 1.52
CA GLU A 28 -4.08 -15.13 2.83
C GLU A 28 -3.03 -14.04 3.08
N ALA A 29 -2.20 -13.73 2.06
CA ALA A 29 -1.20 -12.68 2.13
C ALA A 29 -1.81 -11.33 2.50
N ILE A 30 -2.93 -10.96 1.86
CA ILE A 30 -3.69 -9.74 2.16
C ILE A 30 -4.11 -9.70 3.63
N GLY A 31 -4.67 -10.80 4.15
CA GLY A 31 -5.07 -10.89 5.55
C GLY A 31 -3.89 -10.70 6.52
N LYS A 32 -2.73 -11.29 6.21
CA LYS A 32 -1.51 -11.18 7.02
C LYS A 32 -0.93 -9.76 7.00
N TYR A 33 -0.83 -9.13 5.84
CA TYR A 33 -0.37 -7.73 5.75
C TYR A 33 -1.32 -6.77 6.46
N HIS A 34 -2.64 -6.97 6.35
CA HIS A 34 -3.60 -6.18 7.12
C HIS A 34 -3.44 -6.36 8.62
N ARG A 35 -3.20 -7.59 9.09
CA ARG A 35 -2.93 -7.83 10.50
C ARG A 35 -1.66 -7.12 10.95
N ALA A 36 -0.58 -7.18 10.16
CA ALA A 36 0.65 -6.45 10.43
C ALA A 36 0.41 -4.94 10.61
N LEU A 37 -0.35 -4.32 9.69
CA LEU A 37 -0.71 -2.90 9.78
C LEU A 37 -1.54 -2.55 11.02
N LEU A 38 -2.46 -3.43 11.45
CA LEU A 38 -3.27 -3.22 12.64
C LEU A 38 -2.40 -3.23 13.90
N GLU A 39 -1.47 -4.19 14.01
CA GLU A 39 -0.54 -4.27 15.15
C GLU A 39 0.40 -3.05 15.18
N MET A 40 0.95 -2.64 14.03
CA MET A 40 1.79 -1.43 13.92
C MET A 40 1.06 -0.17 14.38
N LYS A 41 -0.23 -0.01 14.02
CA LYS A 41 -1.05 1.13 14.46
C LYS A 41 -1.49 1.04 15.92
N GLY A 42 -1.71 -0.18 16.43
CA GLY A 42 -1.99 -0.45 17.84
C GLY A 42 -0.82 -0.04 18.72
N LEU A 43 0.41 -0.33 18.31
CA LEU A 43 1.64 0.09 18.99
C LEU A 43 1.74 1.63 19.10
N CYS A 44 1.35 2.38 18.06
CA CYS A 44 1.32 3.84 18.13
C CYS A 44 0.24 4.39 19.09
N ARG A 45 -0.94 3.76 19.18
CA ARG A 45 -2.03 4.21 20.07
C ARG A 45 -1.79 3.92 21.55
N VAL A 46 -1.08 2.84 21.86
CA VAL A 46 -0.72 2.48 23.25
C VAL A 46 0.42 3.37 23.78
N LEU A 47 1.15 4.07 22.90
CA LEU A 47 2.39 4.77 23.24
C LEU A 47 2.35 6.30 23.02
N GLY A 48 1.21 6.91 22.70
CA GLY A 48 1.12 8.37 22.58
C GLY A 48 -0.28 8.97 22.49
N ASP A 49 -0.79 9.46 23.62
CA ASP A 49 -1.34 10.82 23.74
C ASP A 49 -1.27 11.30 25.23
N PRO A 50 -0.64 12.45 25.55
CA PRO A 50 -0.68 13.04 26.89
C PRO A 50 -1.97 13.81 27.20
N ASP A 51 -2.92 13.99 26.27
CA ASP A 51 -4.06 14.87 26.54
C ASP A 51 -5.36 14.43 25.86
N THR A 52 -6.07 13.49 26.48
CA THR A 52 -7.53 13.52 26.42
C THR A 52 -8.12 13.01 27.73
N SER A 53 -8.52 13.96 28.55
CA SER A 53 -9.46 13.75 29.64
C SER A 53 -10.73 13.06 29.11
N LYS A 54 -10.88 11.75 29.39
CA LYS A 54 -12.12 11.05 29.78
C LYS A 54 -11.85 9.54 29.89
N SER A 55 -12.02 9.04 31.12
CA SER A 55 -11.95 7.64 31.54
C SER A 55 -12.99 6.75 30.81
N PRO A 56 -12.85 5.40 30.82
CA PRO A 56 -13.12 4.62 32.04
C PRO A 56 -12.04 3.58 32.39
N SER A 57 -12.09 3.19 33.66
CA SER A 57 -11.20 2.33 34.42
C SER A 57 -10.95 0.91 33.88
N THR A 58 -9.87 0.34 34.45
CA THR A 58 -9.50 -1.09 34.57
C THR A 58 -8.92 -1.69 33.29
N VAL A 59 -7.61 -2.01 33.19
CA VAL A 59 -6.83 -2.93 34.03
C VAL A 59 -5.34 -2.54 34.00
N LEU A 60 -4.70 -2.58 35.17
CA LEU A 60 -3.25 -2.45 35.35
C LEU A 60 -2.51 -3.57 34.62
N THR A 61 -1.65 -3.23 33.66
CA THR A 61 -0.53 -4.10 33.27
C THR A 61 0.74 -3.25 33.34
N SER A 62 1.66 -3.65 34.20
CA SER A 62 3.02 -3.14 34.31
C SER A 62 3.74 -3.37 32.99
N ILE A 63 3.76 -2.37 32.11
CA ILE A 63 4.62 -2.36 30.92
C ILE A 63 5.40 -1.05 30.97
N SER A 64 6.71 -1.22 31.01
CA SER A 64 7.75 -0.20 30.98
C SER A 64 7.37 0.96 30.07
N LYS A 65 7.36 2.18 30.64
CA LYS A 65 7.43 3.44 29.89
C LYS A 65 8.71 3.43 29.05
N SER A 66 8.65 2.92 27.83
CA SER A 66 9.60 3.25 26.78
C SER A 66 8.82 3.86 25.65
N SER A 67 8.81 5.20 25.59
CA SER A 67 8.57 5.90 24.32
C SER A 67 9.45 5.24 23.27
N LEU A 68 8.87 4.86 22.12
CA LEU A 68 9.66 4.34 21.00
C LEU A 68 10.76 5.35 20.69
N THR A 69 11.99 4.88 20.51
CA THR A 69 13.08 5.73 20.02
C THR A 69 12.76 6.15 18.59
N ASP A 70 13.35 7.24 18.11
CA ASP A 70 13.04 7.74 16.76
C ASP A 70 13.46 6.74 15.67
N GLU A 71 14.48 5.92 15.93
CA GLU A 71 14.88 4.80 15.07
C GLU A 71 13.80 3.72 15.01
N GLN A 72 13.16 3.39 16.15
CA GLN A 72 12.09 2.41 16.21
C GLN A 72 10.83 2.91 15.47
N LYS A 73 10.51 4.20 15.59
CA LYS A 73 9.42 4.82 14.83
C LYS A 73 9.67 4.76 13.33
N GLY A 74 10.88 5.10 12.88
CA GLY A 74 11.27 5.01 11.47
C GLY A 74 11.20 3.58 10.93
N ALA A 75 11.62 2.59 11.71
CA ALA A 75 11.52 1.17 11.33
C ALA A 75 10.06 0.70 11.17
N VAL A 76 9.17 1.12 12.07
CA VAL A 76 7.74 0.81 11.99
C VAL A 76 7.10 1.47 10.77
N GLU A 77 7.43 2.74 10.50
CA GLU A 77 6.93 3.46 9.32
C GLU A 77 7.37 2.78 8.02
N ASN A 78 8.66 2.43 7.89
CA ASN A 78 9.17 1.69 6.73
C ASN A 78 8.46 0.34 6.55
N ALA A 79 8.24 -0.40 7.64
CA ALA A 79 7.50 -1.65 7.59
C ALA A 79 6.03 -1.48 7.17
N GLU A 80 5.39 -0.36 7.56
CA GLU A 80 4.05 0.00 7.10
C GLU A 80 4.03 0.29 5.58
N LEU A 81 5.01 1.03 5.06
CA LEU A 81 5.13 1.31 3.63
C LEU A 81 5.33 0.02 2.81
N GLU A 82 6.18 -0.90 3.29
CA GLU A 82 6.37 -2.21 2.69
C GLU A 82 5.08 -3.04 2.66
N CYS A 83 4.28 -2.98 3.73
CA CYS A 83 2.98 -3.66 3.79
C CYS A 83 2.00 -3.07 2.75
N TYR A 84 1.92 -1.75 2.62
CA TYR A 84 1.08 -1.13 1.58
C TYR A 84 1.52 -1.49 0.17
N ASN A 85 2.84 -1.46 -0.10
CA ASN A 85 3.38 -1.91 -1.37
C ASN A 85 3.03 -3.38 -1.67
N SER A 86 3.11 -4.25 -0.66
CA SER A 86 2.82 -5.68 -0.83
C SER A 86 1.32 -5.95 -0.99
N LEU A 87 0.46 -5.22 -0.27
CA LEU A 87 -0.99 -5.26 -0.45
C LEU A 87 -1.41 -4.85 -1.86
N ALA A 88 -0.86 -3.75 -2.38
CA ALA A 88 -1.10 -3.31 -3.75
C ALA A 88 -0.70 -4.40 -4.77
N ALA A 89 0.43 -5.07 -4.54
CA ALA A 89 0.87 -6.19 -5.37
C ALA A 89 -0.12 -7.36 -5.34
N CYS A 90 -0.56 -7.77 -4.15
CA CYS A 90 -1.52 -8.86 -3.97
C CYS A 90 -2.84 -8.57 -4.67
N LEU A 91 -3.37 -7.36 -4.49
CA LEU A 91 -4.65 -6.95 -5.08
C LEU A 91 -4.63 -7.01 -6.61
N LEU A 92 -3.51 -6.66 -7.24
CA LEU A 92 -3.33 -6.78 -8.68
C LEU A 92 -3.30 -8.23 -9.19
N GLN A 93 -3.11 -9.21 -8.31
CA GLN A 93 -3.13 -10.65 -8.65
C GLN A 93 -4.48 -11.32 -8.36
N MET A 94 -5.45 -10.59 -7.80
CA MET A 94 -6.79 -11.13 -7.55
C MET A 94 -7.58 -11.26 -8.85
N GLU A 95 -8.49 -12.22 -8.90
CA GLU A 95 -9.39 -12.42 -10.05
C GLU A 95 -10.25 -11.17 -10.33
N LEU A 96 -10.80 -10.57 -9.27
CA LEU A 96 -11.48 -9.28 -9.31
C LEU A 96 -10.61 -8.23 -8.63
N VAL A 97 -9.88 -7.47 -9.45
CA VAL A 97 -8.95 -6.46 -8.96
C VAL A 97 -9.69 -5.21 -8.49
N ASN A 98 -9.49 -4.85 -7.22
CA ASN A 98 -9.97 -3.57 -6.70
C ASN A 98 -8.93 -2.47 -6.94
N TYR A 99 -9.01 -1.82 -8.11
CA TYR A 99 -8.07 -0.77 -8.51
C TYR A 99 -8.14 0.49 -7.63
N GLU A 100 -9.30 0.78 -7.02
CA GLU A 100 -9.45 1.87 -6.04
C GLU A 100 -8.55 1.65 -4.82
N ARG A 101 -8.53 0.44 -4.25
CA ARG A 101 -7.65 0.11 -3.12
C ARG A 101 -6.17 0.04 -3.52
N VAL A 102 -5.85 -0.45 -4.71
CA VAL A 102 -4.47 -0.41 -5.23
C VAL A 102 -3.97 1.03 -5.28
N LYS A 103 -4.75 1.93 -5.89
CA LYS A 103 -4.47 3.38 -5.93
C LYS A 103 -4.24 3.92 -4.52
N GLU A 104 -5.16 3.67 -3.59
CA GLU A 104 -5.06 4.18 -2.21
C GLU A 104 -3.76 3.76 -1.51
N TYR A 105 -3.37 2.48 -1.61
CA TYR A 105 -2.14 1.98 -1.00
C TYR A 105 -0.89 2.53 -1.66
N CYS A 106 -0.85 2.61 -2.99
CA CYS A 106 0.30 3.18 -3.66
C CYS A 106 0.47 4.68 -3.34
N LEU A 107 -0.61 5.46 -3.27
CA LEU A 107 -0.54 6.86 -2.87
C LEU A 107 -0.08 7.05 -1.41
N LYS A 108 -0.40 6.11 -0.50
CA LYS A 108 0.15 6.10 0.86
C LYS A 108 1.68 5.98 0.86
N VAL A 109 2.21 5.09 0.02
CA VAL A 109 3.66 4.93 -0.17
C VAL A 109 4.28 6.18 -0.78
N LEU A 110 3.71 6.69 -1.88
CA LEU A 110 4.26 7.84 -2.60
C LEU A 110 4.28 9.15 -1.81
N ARG A 111 3.42 9.30 -0.78
CA ARG A 111 3.51 10.45 0.12
C ARG A 111 4.80 10.51 0.94
N LYS A 112 5.46 9.37 1.13
CA LYS A 112 6.70 9.24 1.89
C LYS A 112 7.89 8.94 0.98
N GLU A 113 7.68 8.03 0.03
CA GLU A 113 8.65 7.63 -0.97
C GLU A 113 8.17 8.05 -2.36
N GLY A 114 8.26 9.34 -2.67
CA GLY A 114 7.76 9.91 -3.93
C GLY A 114 8.34 9.27 -5.19
N GLU A 115 9.54 8.70 -5.07
CA GLU A 115 10.26 8.00 -6.14
C GLU A 115 10.20 6.47 -6.00
N ASN A 116 9.24 5.90 -5.26
CA ASN A 116 9.13 4.44 -5.22
C ASN A 116 8.63 3.89 -6.57
N PHE A 117 9.52 3.25 -7.34
CA PHE A 117 9.21 2.64 -8.64
C PHE A 117 7.93 1.78 -8.61
N LYS A 118 7.83 0.87 -7.65
CA LYS A 118 6.72 -0.10 -7.57
C LYS A 118 5.40 0.61 -7.33
N ALA A 119 5.38 1.61 -6.46
CA ALA A 119 4.18 2.40 -6.18
C ALA A 119 3.79 3.31 -7.34
N LEU A 120 4.76 3.93 -8.03
CA LEU A 120 4.52 4.72 -9.25
C LEU A 120 3.89 3.85 -10.34
N TYR A 121 4.54 2.73 -10.69
CA TYR A 121 4.05 1.83 -11.74
C TYR A 121 2.65 1.31 -11.42
N ARG A 122 2.43 0.79 -10.21
CA ARG A 122 1.12 0.24 -9.79
C ARG A 122 0.04 1.31 -9.70
N SER A 123 0.36 2.54 -9.31
CA SER A 123 -0.58 3.68 -9.38
C SER A 123 -0.99 3.95 -10.82
N GLY A 124 -0.02 3.99 -11.73
CA GLY A 124 -0.26 4.15 -13.16
C GLY A 124 -1.20 3.10 -13.73
N VAL A 125 -0.96 1.82 -13.40
CA VAL A 125 -1.85 0.71 -13.77
C VAL A 125 -3.25 0.87 -13.16
N ALA A 126 -3.35 1.25 -11.89
CA ALA A 126 -4.64 1.46 -11.23
C ALA A 126 -5.45 2.59 -11.88
N TYR A 127 -4.85 3.76 -12.09
CA TYR A 127 -5.51 4.89 -12.75
C TYR A 127 -5.93 4.56 -14.19
N TYR A 128 -5.14 3.77 -14.92
CA TYR A 128 -5.51 3.32 -16.27
C TYR A 128 -6.83 2.55 -16.25
N HIS A 129 -6.97 1.59 -15.33
CA HIS A 129 -8.18 0.78 -15.22
C HIS A 129 -9.36 1.52 -14.60
N LEU A 130 -9.11 2.58 -13.83
CA LEU A 130 -10.14 3.51 -13.34
C LEU A 130 -10.58 4.54 -14.38
N GLY A 131 -9.92 4.61 -15.54
CA GLY A 131 -10.27 5.51 -16.64
C GLY A 131 -9.69 6.93 -16.53
N ASP A 132 -8.95 7.25 -15.47
CA ASP A 132 -8.21 8.52 -15.35
C ASP A 132 -6.87 8.41 -16.09
N PHE A 133 -6.95 8.47 -17.43
CA PHE A 133 -5.80 8.24 -18.30
C PHE A 133 -4.72 9.32 -18.16
N ASN A 134 -5.08 10.55 -17.78
CA ASN A 134 -4.11 11.62 -17.56
C ASN A 134 -3.20 11.32 -16.36
N LYS A 135 -3.79 10.94 -15.21
CA LYS A 135 -2.99 10.53 -14.05
C LYS A 135 -2.26 9.22 -14.31
N ALA A 136 -2.87 8.28 -15.01
CA ALA A 136 -2.21 7.04 -15.40
C ALA A 136 -0.91 7.34 -16.16
N LEU A 137 -0.98 8.19 -17.19
CA LEU A 137 0.17 8.56 -18.01
C LEU A 137 1.25 9.28 -17.18
N HIS A 138 0.86 10.17 -16.28
CA HIS A 138 1.78 10.85 -15.38
C HIS A 138 2.59 9.85 -14.53
N TYR A 139 1.92 8.99 -13.75
CA TYR A 139 2.60 8.03 -12.89
C TYR A 139 3.44 7.01 -13.66
N LEU A 140 2.96 6.56 -14.84
CA LEU A 140 3.72 5.64 -15.69
C LEU A 140 4.99 6.30 -16.24
N LYS A 141 4.92 7.57 -16.65
CA LYS A 141 6.11 8.32 -17.09
C LYS A 141 7.12 8.51 -15.97
N GLU A 142 6.68 8.83 -14.75
CA GLU A 142 7.57 8.90 -13.59
C GLU A 142 8.22 7.54 -13.30
N SER A 143 7.48 6.43 -13.37
CA SER A 143 8.06 5.10 -13.21
C SER A 143 9.09 4.77 -14.31
N ARG A 144 8.86 5.23 -15.55
CA ARG A 144 9.77 5.02 -16.69
C ARG A 144 11.07 5.80 -16.57
N LYS A 145 11.09 6.95 -15.89
CA LYS A 145 12.35 7.66 -15.61
C LYS A 145 13.31 6.80 -14.81
N GLN A 146 12.78 5.93 -13.95
CA GLN A 146 13.59 5.05 -13.09
C GLN A 146 13.95 3.73 -13.76
N GLN A 147 13.03 3.15 -14.54
CA GLN A 147 13.28 1.93 -15.33
C GLN A 147 12.87 2.15 -16.79
N PRO A 148 13.75 2.77 -17.61
CA PRO A 148 13.42 3.15 -18.98
C PRO A 148 13.16 1.98 -19.93
N THR A 149 13.70 0.80 -19.60
CA THR A 149 13.64 -0.41 -20.42
C THR A 149 12.60 -1.42 -19.93
N ASP A 150 11.84 -1.10 -18.87
CA ASP A 150 10.79 -2.00 -18.38
C ASP A 150 9.65 -2.11 -19.41
N THR A 151 9.47 -3.32 -19.94
CA THR A 151 8.52 -3.60 -21.01
C THR A 151 7.06 -3.42 -20.59
N ASN A 152 6.74 -3.67 -19.31
CA ASN A 152 5.39 -3.48 -18.79
C ASN A 152 5.06 -1.99 -18.66
N VAL A 153 6.00 -1.18 -18.18
CA VAL A 153 5.85 0.28 -18.12
C VAL A 153 5.65 0.84 -19.53
N ILE A 154 6.50 0.47 -20.49
CA ILE A 154 6.40 0.91 -21.89
C ILE A 154 5.03 0.53 -22.47
N ARG A 155 4.60 -0.73 -22.28
CA ARG A 155 3.31 -1.22 -22.76
C ARG A 155 2.14 -0.41 -22.18
N TYR A 156 2.13 -0.17 -20.86
CA TYR A 156 1.05 0.57 -20.23
C TYR A 156 1.01 2.04 -20.68
N ILE A 157 2.16 2.67 -20.92
CA ILE A 157 2.22 4.02 -21.49
C ILE A 157 1.54 4.04 -22.87
N GLN A 158 1.92 3.13 -23.76
CA GLN A 158 1.33 3.04 -25.10
C GLN A 158 -0.19 2.82 -25.05
N LEU A 159 -0.65 1.88 -24.21
CA LEU A 159 -2.09 1.62 -24.01
C LEU A 159 -2.83 2.87 -23.52
N THR A 160 -2.21 3.63 -22.61
CA THR A 160 -2.79 4.85 -22.05
C THR A 160 -2.87 5.96 -23.10
N GLU A 161 -1.81 6.18 -23.86
CA GLU A 161 -1.77 7.17 -24.94
C GLU A 161 -2.81 6.86 -26.02
N MET A 162 -2.98 5.59 -26.39
CA MET A 162 -4.03 5.17 -27.32
C MET A 162 -5.45 5.48 -26.80
N LYS A 163 -5.71 5.26 -25.51
CA LYS A 163 -7.00 5.59 -24.88
C LYS A 163 -7.26 7.10 -24.89
N ILE A 164 -6.28 7.92 -24.54
CA ILE A 164 -6.39 9.39 -24.57
C ILE A 164 -6.74 9.87 -25.98
N ARG A 165 -6.00 9.42 -27.01
CA ARG A 165 -6.26 9.79 -28.41
C ARG A 165 -7.68 9.42 -28.84
N ARG A 166 -8.15 8.23 -28.46
CA ARG A 166 -9.49 7.74 -28.80
C ARG A 166 -10.59 8.56 -28.13
N ASN A 167 -10.40 8.95 -26.87
CA ASN A 167 -11.36 9.78 -26.14
C ASN A 167 -11.45 11.18 -26.76
N ALA A 168 -10.31 11.81 -27.06
CA ALA A 168 -10.27 13.12 -27.70
C ALA A 168 -10.93 13.13 -29.10
N GLN A 169 -10.87 12.03 -29.85
CA GLN A 169 -11.59 11.89 -31.12
C GLN A 169 -13.11 11.80 -30.94
N ARG A 170 -13.57 11.06 -29.93
CA ARG A 170 -15.00 10.94 -29.61
C ARG A 170 -15.60 12.27 -29.18
N GLU A 171 -14.91 12.98 -28.28
CA GLU A 171 -15.32 14.31 -27.82
C GLU A 171 -15.44 15.30 -29.00
N LYS A 172 -14.54 15.25 -29.98
CA LYS A 172 -14.63 16.09 -31.19
C LYS A 172 -15.80 15.73 -32.10
N SER A 173 -16.15 14.45 -32.22
CA SER A 173 -17.28 14.01 -33.05
C SER A 173 -18.64 14.26 -32.41
N GLU A 174 -18.71 14.40 -31.08
CA GLU A 174 -19.97 14.70 -30.36
C GLU A 174 -20.32 16.19 -30.36
N VAL A 175 -19.35 17.05 -30.71
CA VAL A 175 -19.49 18.52 -30.74
C VAL A 175 -19.83 19.03 -32.15
N LEU A 176 -19.74 18.17 -33.18
CA LEU A 176 -20.10 18.46 -34.58
C LEU A 176 -21.51 17.95 -34.89
#